data_AF-A0A2V9BCP2-F1
#
_entry.id   AF-A0A2V9BCP2-F1
#
_cell.length_a   1.000
_cell.length_b   1.000
_cell.length_c   1.000
_cell.angle_alpha   90.00
_cell.angle_beta   90.00
_cell.angle_gamma   90.00
#
_symmetry.space_group_name_H-M   'P 1'
#
loop_
_entity.id
_entity.type
_entity.pdbx_description
1 polymer ?
#
loop_
_entity_poly.entity_id
_entity_poly.type
_entity_poly.pdbx_seq_one_letter_code
_entity_poly.pdbx_strand_id
1 'polypeptide(L)'
;FLAGLDWINARSKSEFGRKFLDCNAEQQKGLLEVLAYKAKYKPLTEAGRDFFQMMRDYTVVGYYTTKIGLESLGYPGLRTAWPKMPGCTHP
;
A
#
# COMPACT_ATOMS: atom_id res chain seq x y z
N PHE A 1 -9.80 -3.65 6.55
CA PHE A 1 -8.67 -4.53 6.13
C PHE A 1 -9.15 -5.92 5.71
N LEU A 2 -9.61 -6.78 6.63
CA LEU A 2 -9.99 -8.18 6.33
C LEU A 2 -11.02 -8.30 5.18
N ALA A 3 -12.08 -7.49 5.20
CA ALA A 3 -13.08 -7.48 4.13
C ALA A 3 -12.49 -7.21 2.73
N GLY A 4 -11.40 -6.43 2.63
CA GLY A 4 -10.74 -6.18 1.36
C GLY A 4 -9.87 -7.35 0.88
N LEU A 5 -9.28 -8.11 1.80
CA LEU A 5 -8.62 -9.38 1.48
C LEU A 5 -9.62 -10.42 0.97
N ASP A 6 -10.79 -10.50 1.62
CA ASP A 6 -11.88 -11.36 1.19
C ASP A 6 -12.40 -10.95 -0.18
N TRP A 7 -12.54 -9.64 -0.43
CA TRP A 7 -12.95 -9.11 -1.72
C TRP A 7 -11.97 -9.49 -2.83
N ILE A 8 -10.66 -9.30 -2.62
CA ILE A 8 -9.64 -9.67 -3.61
C ILE A 8 -9.67 -11.18 -3.88
N ASN A 9 -9.80 -12.01 -2.84
CA ASN A 9 -9.89 -13.46 -3.00
C ASN A 9 -11.17 -13.89 -3.72
N ALA A 10 -12.31 -13.29 -3.41
CA ALA A 10 -13.57 -13.56 -4.09
C ALA A 10 -13.50 -13.17 -5.57
N ARG A 11 -12.91 -12.01 -5.88
CA ARG A 11 -12.72 -11.55 -7.26
C ARG A 11 -11.79 -12.47 -8.04
N SER A 12 -10.66 -12.84 -7.46
CA SER A 12 -9.70 -13.78 -8.07
C SER A 12 -10.31 -15.16 -8.30
N LYS A 13 -11.10 -15.67 -7.34
CA LYS A 13 -11.84 -16.93 -7.52
C LYS A 13 -12.86 -16.83 -8.66
N SER A 14 -13.58 -15.71 -8.76
CA SER A 14 -14.57 -15.49 -9.81
C SER A 14 -13.96 -15.42 -11.20
N GLU A 15 -12.74 -14.89 -11.36
CA GLU A 15 -12.09 -14.73 -12.67
C GLU A 15 -11.20 -15.91 -13.05
N PHE A 16 -10.54 -16.55 -12.08
CA PHE A 16 -9.46 -17.52 -12.31
C PHE A 16 -9.62 -18.84 -11.55
N GLY A 17 -10.68 -19.00 -10.75
CA GLY A 17 -10.97 -20.23 -9.99
C GLY A 17 -10.05 -20.49 -8.80
N ARG A 18 -9.21 -19.54 -8.40
CA ARG A 18 -8.21 -19.69 -7.33
C ARG A 18 -8.09 -18.43 -6.47
N LYS A 19 -7.41 -18.49 -5.32
CA LYS A 19 -7.18 -17.29 -4.50
C LYS A 19 -6.13 -16.40 -5.17
N PHE A 20 -6.09 -15.14 -4.77
CA PHE A 20 -5.19 -14.15 -5.38
C PHE A 20 -3.71 -14.55 -5.31
N LEU A 21 -3.26 -15.09 -4.18
CA LEU A 21 -1.88 -15.53 -4.01
C LEU A 21 -1.52 -16.79 -4.83
N ASP A 22 -2.52 -17.55 -5.29
CA ASP A 22 -2.33 -18.75 -6.13
C ASP A 22 -2.38 -18.41 -7.64
N CYS A 23 -2.69 -17.16 -7.99
CA CYS A 23 -2.64 -16.65 -9.36
C CYS A 23 -1.22 -16.43 -9.84
N ASN A 24 -1.01 -16.58 -11.15
CA ASN A 24 0.25 -16.16 -11.77
C ASN A 24 0.37 -14.63 -11.81
N ALA A 25 1.57 -14.14 -12.16
CA ALA A 25 1.87 -12.71 -12.14
C ALA A 25 0.97 -11.91 -13.11
N GLU A 26 0.66 -12.44 -14.30
CA GLU A 26 -0.22 -11.73 -15.24
C GLU A 26 -1.65 -11.59 -14.69
N GLN A 27 -2.19 -12.65 -14.08
CA GLN A 27 -3.52 -12.67 -13.47
C GLN A 27 -3.61 -11.70 -12.28
N GLN A 28 -2.61 -11.74 -11.38
CA GLN A 28 -2.54 -10.82 -10.26
C GLN A 28 -2.50 -9.37 -10.73
N LYS A 29 -1.62 -9.07 -11.68
CA LYS A 29 -1.48 -7.72 -12.26
C LYS A 29 -2.79 -7.27 -12.92
N GLY A 30 -3.38 -8.11 -13.76
CA GLY A 30 -4.63 -7.78 -14.46
C GLY A 30 -5.77 -7.42 -13.50
N LEU A 31 -5.91 -8.16 -12.40
CA LEU A 31 -6.91 -7.87 -11.37
C LEU A 31 -6.66 -6.52 -10.68
N LEU A 32 -5.39 -6.24 -10.33
CA LEU A 32 -5.01 -4.99 -9.66
C LEU A 32 -5.07 -3.77 -10.59
N GLU A 33 -4.82 -3.90 -11.89
CA GLU A 33 -4.86 -2.78 -12.84
C GLU A 33 -6.23 -2.09 -12.88
N VAL A 34 -7.32 -2.86 -12.78
CA VAL A 34 -8.69 -2.33 -12.75
C VAL A 34 -8.95 -1.50 -11.49
N LEU A 35 -8.18 -1.73 -10.42
CA LEU A 35 -8.25 -0.99 -9.16
C LEU A 35 -7.29 0.20 -9.13
N ALA A 36 -6.17 0.10 -9.85
CA ALA A 36 -5.10 1.09 -9.85
C ALA A 36 -5.37 2.31 -10.74
N TYR A 37 -6.02 2.12 -11.88
CA TYR A 37 -6.16 3.16 -12.89
C TYR A 37 -7.58 3.72 -12.96
N LYS A 38 -7.73 5.03 -12.70
CA LYS A 38 -9.03 5.73 -12.74
C LYS A 38 -9.81 5.49 -14.03
N ALA A 39 -9.11 5.46 -15.17
CA ALA A 39 -9.70 5.19 -16.49
C ALA A 39 -10.31 3.79 -16.63
N LYS A 40 -9.93 2.83 -15.77
CA LYS A 40 -10.43 1.44 -15.76
C LYS A 40 -11.47 1.17 -14.67
N TYR A 41 -11.89 2.19 -13.92
CA TYR A 41 -12.83 2.02 -12.81
C TYR A 41 -14.20 1.58 -13.29
N LYS A 42 -14.78 0.63 -12.54
CA LYS A 42 -16.13 0.12 -12.76
C LYS A 42 -16.90 0.26 -11.45
N PRO A 43 -18.24 0.46 -11.48
CA PRO A 43 -19.04 0.54 -10.26
C PRO A 43 -18.84 -0.68 -9.33
N LEU A 44 -18.76 -1.87 -9.91
CA LEU A 44 -18.57 -3.13 -9.16
C LEU A 44 -17.20 -3.22 -8.45
N THR A 45 -16.21 -2.39 -8.79
CA THR A 45 -14.88 -2.45 -8.18
C THR A 45 -14.67 -1.46 -7.05
N GLU A 46 -15.67 -0.67 -6.65
CA GLU A 46 -15.56 0.35 -5.60
C GLU A 46 -14.93 -0.15 -4.30
N ALA A 47 -15.49 -1.19 -3.67
CA ALA A 47 -14.93 -1.75 -2.43
C ALA A 47 -13.48 -2.25 -2.59
N GLY A 48 -13.14 -2.78 -3.77
CA GLY A 48 -11.77 -3.20 -4.09
C GLY A 48 -10.81 -2.02 -4.28
N ARG A 49 -11.30 -0.89 -4.82
CA ARG A 49 -10.51 0.33 -5.02
C ARG A 49 -10.09 0.94 -3.69
N ASP A 50 -10.99 1.03 -2.72
CA ASP A 50 -10.66 1.58 -1.40
C ASP A 50 -9.61 0.73 -0.68
N PHE A 51 -9.75 -0.60 -0.76
CA PHE A 51 -8.76 -1.52 -0.21
C PHE A 51 -7.40 -1.39 -0.92
N PHE A 52 -7.39 -1.30 -2.25
CA PHE A 52 -6.16 -1.13 -3.01
C PHE A 52 -5.47 0.20 -2.72
N GLN A 53 -6.25 1.30 -2.62
CA GLN A 53 -5.75 2.62 -2.27
C GLN A 53 -5.10 2.60 -0.88
N MET A 54 -5.78 2.04 0.12
CA MET A 54 -5.23 1.83 1.46
C MET A 54 -3.90 1.06 1.39
N MET A 55 -3.84 -0.10 0.73
CA MET A 55 -2.60 -0.88 0.60
C MET A 55 -1.47 -0.09 -0.07
N ARG A 56 -1.78 0.72 -1.08
CA ARG A 56 -0.81 1.60 -1.75
C ARG A 56 -0.26 2.65 -0.81
N ASP A 57 -1.12 3.30 -0.03
CA ASP A 57 -0.72 4.34 0.93
C ASP A 57 0.18 3.75 2.02
N TYR A 58 -0.19 2.61 2.61
CA TYR A 58 0.64 1.92 3.59
C TYR A 58 1.98 1.46 3.02
N THR A 59 2.04 1.06 1.75
CA THR A 59 3.31 0.69 1.10
C THR A 59 4.24 1.89 0.97
N VAL A 60 3.69 3.05 0.59
CA VAL A 60 4.46 4.30 0.49
C VAL A 60 4.96 4.75 1.87
N VAL A 61 4.09 4.74 2.88
CA VAL A 61 4.47 5.06 4.26
C VAL A 61 5.54 4.09 4.78
N GLY A 62 5.34 2.78 4.57
CA GLY A 62 6.31 1.76 4.94
C GLY A 62 7.67 1.98 4.28
N TYR A 63 7.71 2.30 2.99
CA TYR A 63 8.96 2.60 2.29
C TYR A 63 9.65 3.84 2.88
N TYR A 64 8.94 4.96 3.03
CA TYR A 64 9.52 6.22 3.51
C TYR A 64 9.76 6.29 5.02
N THR A 65 9.44 5.23 5.76
CA THR A 65 9.88 5.05 7.16
C THR A 65 11.12 4.18 7.29
N THR A 66 11.54 3.49 6.22
CA THR A 66 12.83 2.79 6.20
C THR A 66 13.98 3.78 6.11
N LYS A 67 15.19 3.34 6.50
CA LYS A 67 16.42 4.14 6.32
C LYS A 67 16.62 4.54 4.85
N ILE A 68 16.49 3.59 3.91
CA ILE A 68 16.67 3.83 2.47
C ILE A 68 15.66 4.88 1.98
N GLY A 69 14.39 4.77 2.40
CA GLY A 69 13.36 5.74 2.05
C GLY A 69 13.65 7.14 2.62
N LEU A 70 14.02 7.24 3.88
CA LEU A 70 14.38 8.51 4.53
C LEU A 70 15.62 9.16 3.89
N GLU A 71 16.61 8.37 3.47
CA GLU A 71 17.77 8.85 2.71
C GLU A 71 17.35 9.43 1.36
N SER A 72 16.42 8.78 0.65
CA SER A 72 15.91 9.28 -0.64
C SER A 72 15.15 10.62 -0.53
N LEU A 73 14.57 10.91 0.64
CA LEU A 73 13.94 12.21 0.94
C LEU A 73 14.96 13.27 1.40
N GLY A 74 16.23 12.90 1.58
CA GLY A 74 17.22 13.79 2.17
C GLY A 74 16.93 14.13 3.63
N TYR A 75 16.28 13.23 4.38
CA TYR A 75 15.84 13.51 5.76
C TYR A 75 17.04 13.89 6.66
N PRO A 76 17.11 15.13 7.19
CA PRO A 76 18.28 15.59 7.94
C PRO A 76 18.53 14.82 9.23
N GLY A 77 17.47 14.28 9.84
CA GLY A 77 17.54 13.53 11.10
C GLY A 77 18.39 12.25 11.03
N LEU A 78 18.71 11.74 9.83
CA LEU A 78 19.66 10.63 9.67
C LEU A 78 21.13 11.07 9.82
N ARG A 79 21.43 12.36 9.63
CA ARG A 79 22.79 12.93 9.71
C ARG A 79 23.03 13.65 11.02
N THR A 80 21.97 14.13 11.65
CA THR A 80 22.05 14.92 12.89
C THR A 80 21.84 14.01 14.09
N ALA A 81 22.94 13.61 14.74
CA ALA A 81 22.88 13.07 16.09
C ALA A 81 22.76 14.23 17.08
N TRP A 82 21.72 14.24 17.90
CA TRP A 82 21.59 15.19 19.00
C TRP A 82 22.35 14.63 20.21
N PRO A 83 23.48 15.22 20.64
CA PRO A 83 24.23 14.71 21.78
C PRO A 83 23.46 14.83 23.10
N LYS A 84 22.49 15.74 23.17
CA LYS A 84 21.48 15.84 24.23
C LYS A 84 20.19 16.39 23.62
N MET A 85 19.05 15.75 23.90
CA MET A 85 17.76 16.33 23.54
C MET A 85 17.57 17.63 24.33
N PRO A 86 17.32 18.78 23.68
CA PRO A 86 16.82 19.95 24.38
C PRO A 86 15.42 19.58 24.85
N GLY A 87 15.31 19.13 26.10
CA GLY A 87 14.02 18.82 26.70
C GLY A 87 13.09 20.01 26.59
N CYS A 88 11.78 19.76 26.55
CA CYS A 88 10.81 20.83 26.48
C CYS A 88 10.93 21.72 27.73
N THR A 89 11.11 23.03 27.55
CA THR A 89 11.01 24.04 28.61
C THR A 89 9.53 24.31 28.89
N HIS A 90 8.84 23.31 29.44
CA HIS A 90 7.54 23.56 30.05
C HIS A 90 7.74 24.23 31.42
N PRO A 91 6.91 25.21 31.81
CA PRO A 91 6.80 25.68 33.19
C PRO A 91 6.40 24.56 34.15
#